data_AF-A0A2J7Q4T1-F1
#
_entry.id   AF-A0A2J7Q4T1-F1
#
_cell.length_a   1.000
_cell.length_b   1.000
_cell.length_c   1.000
_cell.angle_alpha   90.00
_cell.angle_beta   90.00
_cell.angle_gamma   90.00
#
_symmetry.space_group_name_H-M   'P 1'
#
loop_
_entity.id
_entity.type
_entity.pdbx_description
1 polymer ?
#
loop_
_entity_poly.entity_id
_entity_poly.type
_entity_poly.pdbx_seq_one_letter_code
_entity_poly.pdbx_strand_id
1 'polypeptide(L)'
;MSNINLKDVDLYELLGILSTAATQEVKKAYRKKALSCHPDKNPDNPKAAELFHQLSKALEILTDESARAAYDRVLNAKKAAKLRHRELDSKRRKLKEELEAREQQAEKFAKQYHGYISKTDEQKLQDEIERLRKEGSKQVEQEQEYVRQQIIQEKLNKETLKEDCSQHRLRVRWTVAKDDPDNGGYTSELLYTILSKYGEIVALIMSSKRKGSALVEFKTKEAAVSIAVIF
;
A
#
# COMPACT_ATOMS: atom_id res chain seq x y z
N MET A 1 1.68 6.55 61.12
CA MET A 1 2.64 5.66 60.43
C MET A 1 1.96 5.12 59.18
N SER A 2 2.38 5.55 57.99
CA SER A 2 1.76 5.11 56.73
C SER A 2 1.99 3.61 56.56
N ASN A 3 0.90 2.85 56.58
CA ASN A 3 0.91 1.41 56.35
C ASN A 3 0.96 1.19 54.83
N ILE A 4 2.17 1.25 54.26
CA ILE A 4 2.39 1.18 52.82
C ILE A 4 2.07 -0.24 52.34
N ASN A 5 1.12 -0.34 51.41
CA ASN A 5 0.68 -1.60 50.86
C ASN A 5 1.68 -2.07 49.79
N LEU A 6 2.58 -2.98 50.20
CA LEU A 6 3.60 -3.56 49.34
C LEU A 6 3.04 -4.35 48.13
N LYS A 7 1.71 -4.52 48.06
CA LYS A 7 0.99 -5.19 46.96
C LYS A 7 0.83 -4.31 45.71
N ASP A 8 0.98 -2.99 45.85
CA ASP A 8 0.75 -2.02 44.77
C ASP A 8 2.05 -1.44 44.17
N VAL A 9 3.20 -1.69 44.82
CA VAL A 9 4.51 -1.20 44.38
C VAL A 9 5.34 -2.36 43.82
N ASP A 10 5.92 -2.18 42.63
CA ASP A 10 6.87 -3.13 42.06
C ASP A 10 8.24 -2.98 42.76
N LEU A 11 8.67 -4.02 43.47
CA LEU A 11 9.91 -4.03 44.25
C LEU A 11 11.16 -3.93 43.35
N TYR A 12 11.07 -4.45 42.12
CA TYR A 12 12.16 -4.38 41.16
C TYR A 12 12.29 -2.96 40.59
N GLU A 13 11.18 -2.32 40.25
CA GLU A 13 11.16 -0.90 39.81
C GLU A 13 11.62 0.03 40.95
N LEU A 14 11.19 -0.24 42.19
CA LEU A 14 11.60 0.53 43.36
C LEU A 14 13.11 0.50 43.57
N LEU A 15 13.79 -0.62 43.29
CA LEU A 15 15.24 -0.73 43.32
C LEU A 15 15.92 -0.32 42.00
N GLY A 16 15.15 -0.20 40.92
CA GLY A 16 15.64 0.16 39.59
C GLY A 16 16.44 -0.96 38.94
N ILE A 17 16.02 -2.20 39.16
CA ILE A 17 16.66 -3.42 38.67
C ILE A 17 15.67 -4.25 37.87
N LEU A 18 16.18 -5.18 37.07
CA LEU A 18 15.36 -6.14 36.34
C LEU A 18 14.90 -7.27 37.27
N SER A 19 13.76 -7.91 36.96
CA SER A 19 13.29 -9.10 37.70
C SER A 19 14.25 -10.28 37.63
N THR A 20 15.13 -10.31 36.63
CA THR A 20 16.19 -11.30 36.42
C THR A 20 17.49 -10.99 37.18
N ALA A 21 17.56 -9.85 37.89
CA ALA A 21 18.78 -9.41 38.57
C ALA A 21 19.24 -10.39 39.66
N ALA A 22 20.54 -10.63 39.75
CA ALA A 22 21.12 -11.50 40.77
C ALA A 22 21.04 -10.86 42.17
N THR A 23 21.03 -11.65 43.23
CA THR A 23 20.97 -11.15 44.63
C THR A 23 22.09 -10.16 44.96
N GLN A 24 23.26 -10.29 44.33
CA GLN A 24 24.37 -9.33 44.46
C GLN A 24 24.02 -7.95 43.88
N GLU A 25 23.31 -7.93 42.75
CA GLU A 25 22.85 -6.70 42.11
C GLU A 25 21.75 -6.02 42.94
N VAL A 26 20.85 -6.81 43.52
CA VAL A 26 19.82 -6.31 44.48
C VAL A 26 20.50 -5.58 45.64
N LYS A 27 21.49 -6.21 46.29
CA LYS A 27 22.26 -5.61 47.40
C LYS A 27 23.03 -4.36 46.99
N LYS A 28 23.57 -4.34 45.76
CA LYS A 28 24.29 -3.16 45.22
C LYS A 28 23.34 -2.00 44.95
N ALA A 29 22.19 -2.27 44.32
CA ALA A 29 21.17 -1.27 44.02
C ALA A 29 20.57 -0.67 45.29
N TYR A 30 20.28 -1.52 46.29
CA TYR A 30 19.83 -1.07 47.61
C TYR A 30 20.83 -0.11 48.25
N ARG A 31 22.12 -0.49 48.35
CA ARG A 31 23.15 0.38 48.96
C ARG A 31 23.21 1.76 48.29
N LYS A 32 23.14 1.80 46.95
CA LYS A 32 23.15 3.04 46.18
C LYS A 32 21.92 3.91 46.49
N LYS A 33 20.71 3.33 46.48
CA LYS A 33 19.47 4.07 46.75
C LYS A 33 19.31 4.46 48.23
N ALA A 34 19.70 3.59 49.15
CA ALA A 34 19.66 3.82 50.58
C ALA A 34 20.53 5.02 50.99
N LEU A 35 21.73 5.17 50.40
CA LEU A 35 22.60 6.33 50.62
C LEU A 35 21.98 7.64 50.14
N SER A 36 21.25 7.60 49.02
CA SER A 36 20.57 8.77 48.46
C SER A 36 19.35 9.18 49.28
N CYS A 37 18.61 8.21 49.83
CA CYS A 37 17.37 8.42 50.57
C CYS A 37 17.54 8.32 52.09
N HIS A 38 18.76 8.41 52.62
CA HIS A 38 19.01 8.25 54.04
C HIS A 38 18.35 9.40 54.84
N PRO A 39 17.58 9.12 55.91
CA PRO A 39 16.86 10.16 56.65
C PRO A 39 17.82 11.16 57.31
N ASP A 40 18.99 10.72 57.78
CA ASP A 40 20.02 11.60 58.37
C ASP A 40 20.63 12.61 57.38
N LYS A 41 20.73 12.23 56.09
CA LYS A 41 21.24 13.12 55.04
C LYS A 41 20.15 13.99 54.41
N ASN A 42 18.89 13.65 54.66
CA ASN A 42 17.73 14.34 54.12
C ASN A 42 16.72 14.67 55.24
N PRO A 43 17.13 15.41 56.29
CA PRO A 43 16.28 15.67 57.46
C PRO A 43 15.02 16.48 57.10
N ASP A 44 15.09 17.29 56.04
CA ASP A 44 13.97 18.13 55.58
C ASP A 44 12.95 17.37 54.70
N ASN A 45 13.24 16.12 54.32
CA ASN A 45 12.38 15.35 53.44
C ASN A 45 11.66 14.22 54.20
N PRO A 46 10.40 14.40 54.61
CA PRO A 46 9.63 13.36 55.31
C PRO A 46 9.41 12.09 54.46
N LYS A 47 9.50 12.19 53.13
CA LYS A 47 9.40 11.03 52.22
C LYS A 47 10.69 10.21 52.17
N ALA A 48 11.83 10.75 52.59
CA ALA A 48 13.09 10.00 52.61
C ALA A 48 13.02 8.81 53.58
N ALA A 49 12.46 9.02 54.77
CA ALA A 49 12.23 7.96 55.74
C ALA A 49 11.26 6.89 55.20
N GLU A 50 10.20 7.30 54.51
CA GLU A 50 9.22 6.40 53.90
C GLU A 50 9.84 5.54 52.80
N LEU A 51 10.57 6.16 51.86
CA LEU A 51 11.27 5.47 50.78
C LEU A 51 12.36 4.54 51.31
N PHE A 52 13.09 4.95 52.34
CA PHE A 52 14.10 4.12 52.98
C PHE A 52 13.50 2.85 53.59
N HIS A 53 12.34 2.97 54.24
CA HIS A 53 11.60 1.82 54.76
C HIS A 53 11.14 0.88 53.65
N GLN A 54 10.62 1.43 52.55
CA GLN A 54 10.21 0.63 51.38
C GLN A 54 11.41 -0.10 50.75
N LEU A 55 12.55 0.58 50.60
CA LEU A 55 13.80 -0.01 50.09
C LEU A 55 14.30 -1.14 51.00
N SER A 56 14.19 -0.98 52.32
CA SER A 56 14.60 -1.99 53.29
C SER A 56 13.74 -3.25 53.18
N LYS A 57 12.41 -3.10 53.08
CA LYS A 57 11.49 -4.23 52.84
C LYS A 57 11.72 -4.90 51.49
N ALA A 58 12.01 -4.11 50.44
CA ALA A 58 12.33 -4.64 49.13
C ALA A 58 13.59 -5.50 49.16
N LEU A 59 14.63 -5.05 49.88
CA LEU A 59 15.84 -5.84 50.08
C LEU A 59 15.55 -7.15 50.80
N GLU A 60 14.79 -7.12 51.90
CA GLU A 60 14.43 -8.31 52.69
C GLU A 60 13.76 -9.37 51.81
N ILE A 61 12.74 -8.98 51.04
CA ILE A 61 11.98 -9.90 50.19
C ILE A 61 12.78 -10.41 48.99
N LEU A 62 13.60 -9.55 48.36
CA LEU A 62 14.34 -9.92 47.16
C LEU A 62 15.67 -10.64 47.46
N THR A 63 16.12 -10.65 48.71
CA THR A 63 17.33 -11.38 49.13
C THR A 63 17.04 -12.76 49.69
N ASP A 64 15.86 -12.98 50.27
CA ASP A 64 15.39 -14.33 50.62
C ASP A 64 14.80 -15.02 49.39
N GLU A 65 15.33 -16.20 49.07
CA GLU A 65 14.95 -16.94 47.85
C GLU A 65 13.50 -17.43 47.91
N SER A 66 13.03 -17.83 49.10
CA SER A 66 11.65 -18.26 49.31
C SER A 66 10.66 -17.10 49.15
N ALA A 67 10.93 -15.97 49.82
CA ALA A 67 10.11 -14.76 49.71
C ALA A 67 10.10 -14.19 48.28
N ARG A 68 11.25 -14.16 47.60
CA ARG A 68 11.35 -13.72 46.21
C ARG A 68 10.52 -14.60 45.29
N ALA A 69 10.62 -15.93 45.43
CA ALA A 69 9.83 -16.86 44.64
C ALA A 69 8.32 -16.71 44.87
N ALA A 70 7.88 -16.45 46.11
CA ALA A 70 6.49 -16.19 46.43
C ALA A 70 6.00 -14.86 45.81
N TYR A 71 6.81 -13.80 45.90
CA TYR A 71 6.52 -12.50 45.29
C TYR A 71 6.39 -12.61 43.77
N ASP A 72 7.35 -13.28 43.11
CA ASP A 72 7.35 -13.46 41.65
C ASP A 72 6.12 -14.27 41.18
N ARG A 73 5.69 -15.28 41.94
CA ARG A 73 4.44 -16.03 41.64
C ARG A 73 3.22 -15.12 41.65
N VAL A 74 3.10 -14.24 42.65
CA VAL A 74 1.97 -13.30 42.76
C VAL A 74 2.00 -12.29 41.61
N LEU A 75 3.18 -11.75 41.27
CA LEU A 75 3.33 -10.83 40.14
C LEU A 75 2.94 -11.49 38.82
N ASN A 76 3.41 -12.71 38.57
CA ASN A 76 3.10 -13.46 37.36
C ASN A 76 1.60 -13.79 37.28
N ALA A 77 0.98 -14.18 38.38
CA ALA A 77 -0.47 -14.42 38.44
C ALA A 77 -1.26 -13.13 38.14
N LYS A 78 -0.85 -11.97 38.68
CA LYS A 78 -1.49 -10.66 38.42
C LYS A 78 -1.36 -10.28 36.93
N LYS A 79 -0.18 -10.45 36.34
CA LYS A 79 0.07 -10.23 34.91
C LYS A 79 -0.80 -11.16 34.04
N ALA A 80 -0.85 -12.44 34.37
CA ALA A 80 -1.67 -13.43 33.66
C ALA A 80 -3.17 -13.10 33.78
N ALA A 81 -3.66 -12.72 34.95
CA ALA A 81 -5.05 -12.32 35.17
C ALA A 81 -5.42 -11.08 34.34
N LYS A 82 -4.55 -10.07 34.29
CA LYS A 82 -4.74 -8.86 33.47
C LYS A 82 -4.80 -9.20 31.98
N LEU A 83 -3.95 -10.11 31.50
CA LEU A 83 -3.98 -10.58 30.11
C LEU A 83 -5.28 -11.32 29.79
N ARG A 84 -5.70 -12.25 30.66
CA ARG A 84 -6.97 -12.99 30.53
C ARG A 84 -8.17 -12.04 30.48
N HIS A 85 -8.21 -11.05 31.37
CA HIS A 85 -9.29 -10.05 31.38
C HIS A 85 -9.34 -9.28 30.06
N ARG A 86 -8.19 -8.79 29.58
CA ARG A 86 -8.10 -8.08 28.29
C ARG A 86 -8.56 -8.94 27.11
N GLU A 87 -8.18 -10.22 27.09
CA GLU A 87 -8.62 -11.16 26.05
C GLU A 87 -10.13 -11.41 26.13
N LEU A 88 -10.67 -11.64 27.32
CA LEU A 88 -12.10 -11.81 27.53
C LEU A 88 -12.89 -10.57 27.11
N ASP A 89 -12.41 -9.37 27.42
CA ASP A 89 -13.04 -8.12 27.00
C ASP A 89 -13.07 -7.98 25.48
N SER A 90 -11.95 -8.31 24.82
CA SER A 90 -11.89 -8.27 23.35
C SER A 90 -12.87 -9.26 22.70
N LYS A 91 -13.00 -10.46 23.27
CA LYS A 91 -13.95 -11.48 22.80
C LYS A 91 -15.40 -11.08 23.06
N ARG A 92 -15.70 -10.58 24.27
CA ARG A 92 -17.03 -10.08 24.65
C ARG A 92 -17.46 -8.93 23.75
N ARG A 93 -16.55 -8.01 23.46
CA ARG A 93 -16.80 -6.88 22.55
C ARG A 93 -17.13 -7.36 21.13
N LYS A 94 -16.33 -8.27 20.57
CA LYS A 94 -16.59 -8.83 19.24
C LYS A 94 -17.95 -9.55 19.17
N LEU A 95 -18.24 -10.38 20.18
CA LEU A 95 -19.52 -11.08 20.26
C LEU A 95 -20.70 -10.11 20.35
N LYS A 96 -20.56 -9.03 21.14
CA LYS A 96 -21.58 -7.98 21.25
C LYS A 96 -21.81 -7.27 19.91
N GLU A 97 -20.73 -6.87 19.23
CA GLU A 97 -20.81 -6.21 17.91
C GLU A 97 -21.45 -7.14 16.87
N GLU A 98 -21.13 -8.44 16.88
CA GLU A 98 -21.73 -9.44 15.98
C GLU A 98 -23.22 -9.64 16.26
N LEU A 99 -23.62 -9.74 17.54
CA LEU A 99 -25.02 -9.85 17.94
C LEU A 99 -25.81 -8.59 17.53
N GLU A 100 -25.29 -7.41 17.83
CA GLU A 100 -25.92 -6.14 17.45
C GLU A 100 -26.04 -6.00 15.93
N ALA A 101 -25.02 -6.36 15.15
CA ALA A 101 -25.08 -6.32 13.70
C ALA A 101 -26.17 -7.26 13.14
N ARG A 102 -26.27 -8.47 13.71
CA ARG A 102 -27.29 -9.45 13.33
C ARG A 102 -28.70 -8.98 13.69
N GLU A 103 -28.88 -8.42 14.89
CA GLU A 103 -30.16 -7.84 15.33
C GLU A 103 -30.55 -6.64 14.46
N GLN A 104 -29.61 -5.74 14.16
CA GLN A 104 -29.87 -4.60 13.27
C GLN A 104 -30.25 -5.04 11.85
N GLN A 105 -29.59 -6.07 11.31
CA GLN A 105 -29.95 -6.62 10.00
C GLN A 105 -31.35 -7.23 10.03
N ALA A 106 -31.66 -8.04 11.04
CA ALA A 106 -32.98 -8.63 11.21
C ALA A 106 -34.06 -7.55 11.38
N GLU A 107 -33.79 -6.50 12.16
CA GLU A 107 -34.73 -5.39 12.37
C GLU A 107 -34.92 -4.57 11.10
N LYS A 108 -33.85 -4.28 10.35
CA LYS A 108 -33.95 -3.62 9.03
C LYS A 108 -34.77 -4.46 8.05
N PHE A 109 -34.49 -5.75 7.97
CA PHE A 109 -35.24 -6.67 7.11
C PHE A 109 -36.72 -6.73 7.52
N ALA A 110 -37.01 -6.85 8.82
CA ALA A 110 -38.36 -6.84 9.34
C ALA A 110 -39.09 -5.53 9.03
N LYS A 111 -38.44 -4.37 9.22
CA LYS A 111 -39.00 -3.05 8.87
C LYS A 111 -39.26 -2.92 7.37
N GLN A 112 -38.33 -3.36 6.53
CA GLN A 112 -38.48 -3.34 5.08
C GLN A 112 -39.64 -4.24 4.62
N TYR A 113 -39.69 -5.47 5.14
CA TYR A 113 -40.72 -6.44 4.81
C TYR A 113 -42.10 -6.00 5.32
N HIS A 114 -42.19 -5.49 6.55
CA HIS A 114 -43.43 -4.94 7.10
C HIS A 114 -43.90 -3.71 6.32
N GLY A 115 -42.99 -2.82 5.95
CA GLY A 115 -43.28 -1.67 5.08
C GLY A 115 -43.80 -2.10 3.71
N TYR A 116 -43.18 -3.12 3.10
CA TYR A 116 -43.62 -3.67 1.81
C TYR A 116 -44.99 -4.35 1.88
N ILE A 117 -45.27 -5.11 2.94
CA ILE A 117 -46.59 -5.75 3.14
C ILE A 117 -47.69 -4.71 3.37
N SER A 118 -47.40 -3.61 4.08
CA SER A 118 -48.37 -2.53 4.29
C SER A 118 -48.69 -1.73 3.01
N LYS A 119 -47.85 -1.78 1.97
CA LYS A 119 -48.11 -1.05 0.73
C LYS A 119 -49.26 -1.65 -0.05
N THR A 120 -50.08 -0.77 -0.64
CA THR A 120 -51.09 -1.17 -1.61
C THR A 120 -50.42 -1.62 -2.92
N ASP A 121 -51.13 -2.37 -3.74
CA ASP A 121 -50.56 -2.90 -4.99
C ASP A 121 -50.20 -1.79 -5.99
N GLU A 122 -50.93 -0.68 -5.96
CA GLU A 122 -50.60 0.52 -6.75
C GLU A 122 -49.26 1.13 -6.32
N GLN A 123 -49.00 1.22 -5.02
CA GLN A 123 -47.72 1.73 -4.50
C GLN A 123 -46.56 0.79 -4.85
N LYS A 124 -46.77 -0.54 -4.76
CA LYS A 124 -45.76 -1.52 -5.19
C LYS A 124 -45.44 -1.40 -6.68
N LEU A 125 -46.46 -1.20 -7.51
CA LEU A 125 -46.28 -1.00 -8.95
C LEU A 125 -45.48 0.28 -9.24
N GLN A 126 -45.77 1.37 -8.53
CA GLN A 126 -45.02 2.62 -8.65
C GLN A 126 -43.54 2.45 -8.26
N ASP A 127 -43.26 1.77 -7.15
CA ASP A 127 -41.87 1.47 -6.74
C ASP A 127 -41.12 0.67 -7.81
N GLU A 128 -41.77 -0.33 -8.42
CA GLU A 128 -41.13 -1.16 -9.45
C GLU A 128 -40.91 -0.38 -10.76
N ILE A 129 -41.85 0.49 -11.16
CA ILE A 129 -41.67 1.41 -12.29
C ILE A 129 -40.49 2.35 -12.04
N GLU A 130 -40.36 2.91 -10.84
CA GLU A 130 -39.24 3.77 -10.48
C GLU A 130 -37.91 3.01 -10.53
N ARG A 131 -37.89 1.77 -10.01
CA ARG A 131 -36.72 0.89 -10.07
C ARG A 131 -36.29 0.63 -11.52
N LEU A 132 -37.23 0.24 -12.40
CA LEU A 132 -36.95 -0.01 -13.82
C LEU A 132 -36.46 1.24 -14.55
N ARG A 133 -37.03 2.42 -14.24
CA ARG A 133 -36.54 3.70 -14.77
C ARG A 133 -35.10 3.97 -14.36
N LYS A 134 -34.76 3.70 -13.10
CA LYS A 134 -33.41 3.90 -12.57
C LYS A 134 -32.41 2.92 -13.17
N GLU A 135 -32.78 1.64 -13.28
CA GLU A 135 -31.96 0.62 -13.96
C GLU A 135 -31.73 0.99 -15.43
N GLY A 136 -32.77 1.41 -16.15
CA GLY A 136 -32.66 1.90 -17.52
C GLY A 136 -31.77 3.14 -17.65
N SER A 137 -31.93 4.14 -16.78
CA SER A 137 -31.07 5.33 -16.76
C SER A 137 -29.60 4.98 -16.56
N LYS A 138 -29.30 4.01 -15.69
CA LYS A 138 -27.93 3.56 -15.42
C LYS A 138 -27.32 2.83 -16.62
N GLN A 139 -28.10 2.03 -17.34
CA GLN A 139 -27.65 1.37 -18.57
C GLN A 139 -27.31 2.39 -19.65
N VAL A 140 -28.17 3.40 -19.84
CA VAL A 140 -27.93 4.48 -20.80
C VAL A 140 -26.67 5.26 -20.43
N GLU A 141 -26.45 5.57 -19.16
CA GLU A 141 -25.25 6.26 -18.69
C GLU A 141 -23.97 5.44 -18.99
N GLN A 142 -24.00 4.14 -18.71
CA GLN A 142 -22.90 3.23 -19.02
C GLN A 142 -22.61 3.18 -20.54
N GLU A 143 -23.65 3.14 -21.36
CA GLU A 143 -23.52 3.11 -22.81
C GLU A 143 -22.97 4.43 -23.36
N GLN A 144 -23.47 5.58 -22.86
CA GLN A 144 -22.92 6.89 -23.18
C GLN A 144 -21.43 7.00 -22.81
N GLU A 145 -21.05 6.49 -21.65
CA GLU A 145 -19.66 6.52 -21.18
C GLU A 145 -18.76 5.63 -22.05
N TYR A 146 -19.23 4.45 -22.43
CA TYR A 146 -18.54 3.57 -23.36
C TYR A 146 -18.34 4.23 -24.74
N VAL A 147 -19.41 4.80 -25.31
CA VAL A 147 -19.34 5.53 -26.60
C VAL A 147 -18.38 6.71 -26.49
N ARG A 148 -18.39 7.45 -25.38
CA ARG A 148 -17.47 8.56 -25.14
C ARG A 148 -16.01 8.09 -25.15
N GLN A 149 -15.69 6.97 -24.50
CA GLN A 149 -14.36 6.39 -24.52
C GLN A 149 -13.92 5.96 -25.92
N GLN A 150 -14.82 5.32 -26.69
CA GLN A 150 -14.56 4.96 -28.08
C GLN A 150 -14.23 6.18 -28.95
N ILE A 151 -15.00 7.27 -28.83
CA ILE A 151 -14.73 8.53 -29.55
C ILE A 151 -13.36 9.10 -29.17
N ILE A 152 -13.00 9.08 -27.88
CA ILE A 152 -11.69 9.56 -27.41
C ILE A 152 -10.57 8.72 -28.03
N GLN A 153 -10.72 7.40 -28.02
CA GLN A 153 -9.72 6.48 -28.57
C GLN A 153 -9.58 6.63 -30.09
N GLU A 154 -10.70 6.79 -30.82
CA GLU A 154 -10.68 7.03 -32.27
C GLU A 154 -10.06 8.39 -32.60
N LYS A 155 -10.33 9.44 -31.81
CA LYS A 155 -9.67 10.75 -31.96
C LYS A 155 -8.17 10.65 -31.73
N LEU A 156 -7.73 9.96 -30.67
CA LEU A 156 -6.32 9.75 -30.39
C LEU A 156 -5.65 8.97 -31.55
N ASN A 157 -6.29 7.90 -32.04
CA ASN A 157 -5.77 7.13 -33.17
C ASN A 157 -5.71 7.97 -34.47
N LYS A 158 -6.70 8.83 -34.73
CA LYS A 158 -6.68 9.77 -35.87
C LYS A 158 -5.62 10.85 -35.73
N GLU A 159 -5.29 11.29 -34.51
CA GLU A 159 -4.17 12.19 -34.25
C GLU A 159 -2.82 11.48 -34.46
N THR A 160 -2.67 10.23 -34.01
CA THR A 160 -1.47 9.41 -34.27
C THR A 160 -1.28 9.13 -35.78
N LEU A 161 -2.37 8.85 -36.51
CA LEU A 161 -2.32 8.65 -37.97
C LEU A 161 -2.03 9.95 -38.76
N LYS A 162 -2.02 11.11 -38.11
CA LYS A 162 -1.63 12.40 -38.68
C LYS A 162 -0.17 12.80 -38.37
N GLU A 163 0.67 11.88 -37.92
CA GLU A 163 2.12 12.07 -38.00
C GLU A 163 2.55 12.08 -39.48
N ASP A 164 2.83 13.28 -39.97
CA ASP A 164 3.13 13.59 -41.38
C ASP A 164 4.46 12.94 -41.83
N CYS A 165 4.41 11.65 -42.22
CA CYS A 165 5.57 10.88 -42.72
C CYS A 165 6.18 11.44 -44.02
N SER A 166 5.50 12.41 -44.64
CA SER A 166 5.95 13.08 -45.87
C SER A 166 7.32 13.77 -45.74
N GLN A 167 7.76 14.07 -44.51
CA GLN A 167 9.07 14.67 -44.22
C GLN A 167 10.24 13.66 -44.27
N HIS A 168 9.97 12.36 -44.35
CA HIS A 168 10.98 11.29 -44.28
C HIS A 168 11.33 10.69 -45.66
N ARG A 169 11.13 11.46 -46.73
CA ARG A 169 11.39 11.05 -48.11
C ARG A 169 12.83 11.38 -48.52
N LEU A 170 13.58 10.36 -48.92
CA LEU A 170 14.96 10.46 -49.36
C LEU A 170 15.10 10.01 -50.80
N ARG A 171 16.03 10.65 -51.53
CA ARG A 171 16.39 10.24 -52.88
C ARG A 171 17.74 9.54 -52.87
N VAL A 172 17.73 8.23 -53.08
CA VAL A 172 18.94 7.41 -53.21
C VAL A 172 19.42 7.45 -54.67
N ARG A 173 20.74 7.56 -54.86
CA ARG A 173 21.38 7.55 -56.17
C ARG A 173 22.59 6.61 -56.16
N TRP A 174 22.79 5.90 -57.26
CA TRP A 174 23.95 5.02 -57.46
C TRP A 174 24.49 5.18 -58.88
N THR A 175 25.75 4.79 -59.07
CA THR A 175 26.43 4.85 -60.35
C THR A 175 26.02 3.68 -61.23
N VAL A 176 25.61 3.97 -62.47
CA VAL A 176 25.26 2.97 -63.48
C VAL A 176 26.13 3.20 -64.71
N ALA A 177 26.70 2.13 -65.29
CA ALA A 177 27.48 2.21 -66.52
C ALA A 177 26.57 2.56 -67.72
N LYS A 178 27.12 3.30 -68.71
CA LYS A 178 26.35 3.91 -69.81
C LYS A 178 25.53 2.93 -70.65
N ASP A 179 25.96 1.66 -70.73
CA ASP A 179 25.34 0.62 -71.58
C ASP A 179 24.77 -0.56 -70.76
N ASP A 180 24.44 -0.35 -69.48
CA ASP A 180 23.88 -1.40 -68.62
C ASP A 180 22.34 -1.48 -68.74
N PRO A 181 21.79 -2.61 -69.26
CA PRO A 181 20.34 -2.83 -69.29
C PRO A 181 19.75 -3.06 -67.90
N ASP A 182 20.54 -3.49 -66.91
CA ASP A 182 20.09 -3.95 -65.60
C ASP A 182 20.18 -2.87 -64.50
N ASN A 183 20.28 -1.60 -64.89
CA ASN A 183 20.26 -0.45 -63.96
C ASN A 183 21.30 -0.56 -62.82
N GLY A 184 22.44 -1.20 -63.10
CA GLY A 184 23.52 -1.45 -62.15
C GLY A 184 23.25 -2.60 -61.16
N GLY A 185 22.30 -3.49 -61.45
CA GLY A 185 21.94 -4.65 -60.62
C GLY A 185 21.06 -4.33 -59.41
N TYR A 186 20.64 -3.07 -59.25
CA TYR A 186 19.79 -2.63 -58.13
C TYR A 186 18.31 -2.67 -58.52
N THR A 187 17.66 -3.78 -58.19
CA THR A 187 16.19 -3.95 -58.28
C THR A 187 15.49 -3.32 -57.07
N SER A 188 14.19 -3.06 -57.20
CA SER A 188 13.36 -2.54 -56.11
C SER A 188 13.40 -3.46 -54.87
N GLU A 189 13.45 -4.77 -55.08
CA GLU A 189 13.53 -5.77 -54.01
C GLU A 189 14.86 -5.70 -53.27
N LEU A 190 15.98 -5.60 -54.01
CA LEU A 190 17.31 -5.50 -53.41
C LEU A 190 17.48 -4.21 -52.62
N LEU A 191 17.02 -3.08 -53.16
CA LEU A 191 17.01 -1.80 -52.44
C LEU A 191 16.13 -1.86 -51.19
N TYR A 192 14.98 -2.52 -51.26
CA TYR A 192 14.14 -2.75 -50.10
C TYR A 192 14.86 -3.59 -49.04
N THR A 193 15.56 -4.66 -49.43
CA THR A 193 16.35 -5.49 -48.50
C THR A 193 17.51 -4.74 -47.84
N ILE A 194 18.19 -3.86 -48.58
CA ILE A 194 19.32 -3.08 -48.04
C ILE A 194 18.79 -2.00 -47.09
N LEU A 195 17.76 -1.27 -47.52
CA LEU A 195 17.27 -0.10 -46.80
C LEU A 195 16.38 -0.46 -45.61
N SER A 196 15.72 -1.62 -45.63
CA SER A 196 14.90 -2.10 -44.50
C SER A 196 15.71 -2.39 -43.24
N LYS A 197 17.04 -2.55 -43.36
CA LYS A 197 17.95 -2.68 -42.20
C LYS A 197 18.03 -1.40 -41.37
N TYR A 198 17.73 -0.25 -41.96
CA TYR A 198 17.82 1.05 -41.30
C TYR A 198 16.47 1.56 -40.78
N GLY A 199 15.35 0.96 -41.22
CA GLY A 199 14.03 1.26 -40.70
C GLY A 199 12.88 0.75 -41.57
N GLU A 200 11.65 0.90 -41.06
CA GLU A 200 10.43 0.49 -41.76
C GLU A 200 10.16 1.44 -42.95
N ILE A 201 10.15 0.88 -44.17
CA ILE A 201 9.92 1.61 -45.42
C ILE A 201 8.42 1.64 -45.71
N VAL A 202 7.85 2.84 -45.80
CA VAL A 202 6.44 3.08 -46.13
C VAL A 202 6.22 3.04 -47.64
N ALA A 203 7.17 3.58 -48.43
CA ALA A 203 7.09 3.55 -49.89
C ALA A 203 8.49 3.56 -50.53
N LEU A 204 8.66 2.80 -51.63
CA LEU A 204 9.87 2.76 -52.45
C LEU A 204 9.50 2.84 -53.93
N ILE A 205 10.01 3.86 -54.63
CA ILE A 205 9.68 4.15 -56.02
C ILE A 205 10.96 4.28 -56.84
N MET A 206 11.12 3.44 -57.86
CA MET A 206 12.22 3.51 -58.82
C MET A 206 11.99 4.63 -59.85
N SER A 207 13.04 5.38 -60.21
CA SER A 207 12.90 6.43 -61.22
C SER A 207 12.83 5.81 -62.62
N SER A 208 11.67 5.93 -63.28
CA SER A 208 11.51 5.52 -64.69
C SER A 208 12.21 6.45 -65.68
N LYS A 209 12.56 7.67 -65.26
CA LYS A 209 13.15 8.72 -66.11
C LYS A 209 14.68 8.74 -66.09
N ARG A 210 15.31 8.25 -65.02
CA ARG A 210 16.77 8.25 -64.83
C ARG A 210 17.20 6.94 -64.21
N LYS A 211 18.00 6.16 -64.94
CA LYS A 211 18.70 5.00 -64.40
C LYS A 211 19.63 5.45 -63.27
N GLY A 212 19.74 4.67 -62.19
CA GLY A 212 20.56 4.98 -61.03
C GLY A 212 19.91 5.84 -59.92
N SER A 213 18.58 5.91 -59.83
CA SER A 213 17.91 6.65 -58.74
C SER A 213 16.59 6.03 -58.28
N ALA A 214 16.36 6.08 -56.96
CA ALA A 214 15.11 5.70 -56.30
C ALA A 214 14.71 6.74 -55.26
N LEU A 215 13.41 6.81 -54.97
CA LEU A 215 12.85 7.60 -53.88
C LEU A 215 12.30 6.64 -52.82
N VAL A 216 12.66 6.87 -51.56
CA VAL A 216 12.31 6.00 -50.43
C VAL A 216 11.75 6.85 -49.31
N GLU A 217 10.64 6.40 -48.72
CA GLU A 217 9.95 7.05 -47.63
C GLU A 217 9.97 6.15 -46.40
N PHE A 218 10.51 6.66 -45.28
CA PHE A 218 10.59 5.94 -44.02
C PHE A 218 9.48 6.35 -43.05
N LYS A 219 9.07 5.41 -42.19
CA LYS A 219 8.07 5.66 -41.16
C LYS A 219 8.58 6.57 -40.03
N THR A 220 9.89 6.53 -39.76
CA THR A 220 10.51 7.26 -38.66
C THR A 220 11.59 8.22 -39.15
N LYS A 221 11.73 9.35 -38.44
CA LYS A 221 12.75 10.38 -38.72
C LYS A 221 14.18 9.87 -38.57
N GLU A 222 14.40 9.01 -37.58
CA GLU A 222 15.71 8.45 -37.23
C GLU A 222 16.27 7.54 -38.33
N ALA A 223 15.39 6.74 -38.95
CA ALA A 223 15.75 5.89 -40.09
C ALA A 223 16.17 6.70 -41.31
N ALA A 224 15.45 7.80 -41.59
CA ALA A 224 15.79 8.69 -42.69
C ALA A 224 17.16 9.38 -42.48
N VAL A 225 17.43 9.88 -41.27
CA VAL A 225 18.72 10.54 -40.97
C VAL A 225 19.89 9.54 -41.07
N SER A 226 19.71 8.30 -40.62
CA SER A 226 20.78 7.29 -40.59
C SER A 226 21.29 6.91 -41.99
N ILE A 227 20.40 6.86 -42.99
CA ILE A 227 20.79 6.59 -44.38
C ILE A 227 21.41 7.81 -45.05
N ALA A 228 20.93 9.02 -44.75
CA ALA A 228 21.45 10.25 -45.35
C ALA A 228 22.93 10.52 -45.02
N VAL A 229 23.49 9.86 -44.01
CA VAL A 229 24.91 9.96 -43.63
C VAL A 229 25.81 9.00 -44.43
N ILE A 230 25.24 7.98 -45.08
CA ILE A 230 25.99 6.88 -45.71
C ILE A 230 26.11 7.04 -47.24
N PHE A 231 25.24 7.83 -47.87
CA PHE A 231 25.17 8.06 -49.33
C PHE A 231 25.27 9.54 -49.69
#